data_AF-A0A3N5NH49-F1
#
_entry.id   AF-A0A3N5NH49-F1
#
_cell.length_a   1.000
_cell.length_b   1.000
_cell.length_c   1.000
_cell.angle_alpha   90.00
_cell.angle_beta   90.00
_cell.angle_gamma   90.00
#
_symmetry.space_group_name_H-M   'P 1'
#
loop_
_entity.id
_entity.type
_entity.pdbx_description
1 polymer ?
#
loop_
_entity_poly.entity_id
_entity_poly.type
_entity_poly.pdbx_seq_one_letter_code
_entity_poly.pdbx_strand_id
1 'polypeptide(L)' 'KFHRVNRSHIISHSAIGDLVSMSASKVKVLLRHEGETDVYVSRDRLAGFRQWLDN' A
#
# COMPACT_ATOMS: atom_id res chain seq x y z
N LYS A 1 -2.84 -3.65 12.14
CA LYS A 1 -2.28 -2.27 12.16
C LYS A 1 -2.75 -1.55 10.89
N PHE A 2 -2.97 -0.24 10.93
CA PHE A 2 -3.40 0.57 9.77
C PHE A 2 -2.31 1.56 9.35
N HIS A 3 -2.20 1.84 8.05
CA HIS A 3 -1.25 2.82 7.52
C HIS A 3 -1.84 3.61 6.35
N ARG A 4 -1.52 4.92 6.33
CA ARG A 4 -1.99 5.83 5.30
C ARG A 4 -1.04 5.86 4.13
N VAL A 5 -1.45 5.23 3.02
CA VAL A 5 -0.63 5.05 1.81
C VAL A 5 -0.72 6.21 0.83
N ASN A 6 -1.79 7.00 0.88
CA ASN A 6 -1.94 8.24 0.13
C ASN A 6 -2.93 9.21 0.81
N ARG A 7 -3.26 10.34 0.16
CA ARG A 7 -4.17 11.34 0.73
C ARG A 7 -5.60 10.83 0.90
N SER A 8 -6.02 9.81 0.17
CA SER A 8 -7.42 9.33 0.16
C SER A 8 -7.62 7.97 0.83
N HIS A 9 -6.55 7.21 1.09
CA HIS A 9 -6.67 5.81 1.52
C HIS A 9 -5.80 5.48 2.74
N ILE A 10 -6.37 4.67 3.63
CA ILE A 10 -5.72 4.00 4.75
C ILE A 10 -5.96 2.50 4.56
N ILE A 11 -4.93 1.67 4.71
CA ILE A 11 -5.04 0.21 4.53
C ILE A 11 -4.57 -0.54 5.76
N SER A 12 -5.08 -1.76 5.95
CA SER A 12 -4.66 -2.71 6.99
C SER A 12 -3.66 -3.73 6.43
N HIS A 13 -2.73 -4.23 7.25
CA HIS A 13 -1.88 -5.39 6.88
C HIS A 13 -2.68 -6.59 6.40
N SER A 14 -3.84 -6.86 7.02
CA SER A 14 -4.68 -8.01 6.69
C SER A 14 -5.34 -7.92 5.32
N ALA A 15 -5.49 -6.70 4.79
CA ALA A 15 -6.14 -6.46 3.51
C ALA A 15 -5.18 -6.58 2.32
N ILE A 16 -3.86 -6.60 2.58
CA ILE A 16 -2.83 -6.72 1.55
C ILE A 16 -2.86 -8.14 0.98
N GLY A 17 -3.19 -8.24 -0.31
CA GLY A 17 -3.05 -9.46 -1.09
C GLY A 17 -1.64 -9.58 -1.64
N ASP A 18 -1.21 -8.58 -2.41
CA ASP A 18 0.09 -8.55 -3.06
C ASP A 18 0.59 -7.11 -3.28
N LEU A 19 1.89 -6.96 -3.54
CA LEU A 19 2.56 -5.68 -3.76
C LEU A 19 3.30 -5.70 -5.10
N VAL A 20 2.80 -4.92 -6.06
CA VAL A 20 3.40 -4.82 -7.39
C VAL A 20 4.21 -3.54 -7.49
N SER A 21 5.53 -3.68 -7.65
CA SER A 21 6.41 -2.55 -7.91
C SER A 21 6.26 -2.09 -9.36
N MET A 22 5.66 -0.91 -9.56
CA MET A 22 5.52 -0.33 -10.89
C MET A 22 6.74 0.49 -11.31
N SER A 23 7.38 1.17 -10.36
CA SER A 23 8.61 1.93 -10.58
C SER A 23 9.41 2.07 -9.29
N ALA A 24 10.60 2.68 -9.38
CA ALA A 24 11.46 2.96 -8.22
C ALA A 24 10.77 3.75 -7.10
N SER A 25 9.69 4.47 -7.41
CA SER A 25 8.97 5.32 -6.46
C SER A 25 7.46 5.05 -6.38
N LYS A 26 6.98 3.98 -7.03
CA LYS A 26 5.54 3.69 -7.09
C LYS A 26 5.31 2.20 -6.88
N VAL A 27 4.62 1.88 -5.80
CA VAL A 27 4.12 0.54 -5.51
C VAL A 27 2.61 0.56 -5.57
N LYS A 28 2.06 -0.44 -6.25
CA LYS A 28 0.65 -0.74 -6.32
C LYS A 28 0.35 -1.84 -5.30
N VAL A 29 -0.64 -1.61 -4.44
CA VAL A 29 -1.12 -2.60 -3.47
C VAL A 29 -2.36 -3.26 -4.07
N LEU A 30 -2.28 -4.57 -4.27
CA LEU A 30 -3.42 -5.41 -4.62
C LEU A 30 -4.11 -5.85 -3.34
N LEU A 31 -5.41 -5.62 -3.24
CA LEU A 31 -6.20 -5.94 -2.05
C LEU A 31 -6.81 -7.35 -2.18
N ARG A 32 -6.96 -8.06 -1.06
CA ARG A 32 -7.48 -9.44 -1.06
C ARG A 32 -8.95 -9.56 -1.46
N HIS A 33 -9.73 -8.51 -1.22
CA HIS A 33 -11.17 -8.55 -1.43
C HIS A 33 -11.51 -8.04 -2.82
N GLU A 34 -12.19 -8.88 -3.61
CA GLU A 34 -12.68 -8.52 -4.93
C GLU A 34 -13.66 -7.33 -4.84
N GLY A 35 -13.41 -6.30 -5.67
CA GLY A 35 -14.21 -5.08 -5.73
C GLY A 35 -13.57 -3.85 -5.08
N GLU A 36 -12.48 -4.01 -4.31
CA GLU A 36 -11.73 -2.86 -3.82
C GLU A 36 -10.79 -2.31 -4.91
N THR A 37 -10.74 -0.99 -5.04
CA THR A 37 -9.88 -0.33 -6.02
C THR A 37 -8.42 -0.46 -5.57
N ASP A 38 -7.56 -1.00 -6.42
CA ASP A 38 -6.12 -1.09 -6.16
C ASP A 38 -5.54 0.27 -5.73
N VAL A 39 -4.68 0.25 -4.71
CA VAL A 39 -4.21 1.48 -4.08
C VAL A 39 -2.75 1.76 -4.42
N TYR A 40 -2.44 2.99 -4.81
CA TYR A 40 -1.07 3.43 -5.03
C TYR A 40 -0.49 4.08 -3.78
N VAL A 41 0.73 3.67 -3.44
CA VAL A 41 1.54 4.32 -2.41
C VAL A 41 2.25 5.53 -3.02
N SER A 42 2.14 6.69 -2.37
CA SER A 42 2.83 7.90 -2.84
C SER A 42 4.34 7.84 -2.55
N ARG A 43 5.14 8.53 -3.38
CA ARG A 43 6.61 8.48 -3.33
C ARG A 43 7.17 8.90 -1.96
N ASP A 44 6.62 9.95 -1.37
CA ASP A 44 6.98 10.48 -0.05
C ASP A 44 6.69 9.50 1.09
N ARG A 45 5.77 8.55 0.88
CA ARG A 45 5.32 7.58 1.90
C ARG A 45 5.89 6.19 1.71
N LEU A 46 6.61 5.95 0.61
CA LEU A 46 7.10 4.61 0.27
C LEU A 46 8.08 4.05 1.33
N ALA A 47 8.98 4.89 1.85
CA ALA A 47 9.93 4.49 2.89
C ALA A 47 9.19 4.11 4.20
N GLY A 48 8.27 4.96 4.65
CA GLY A 48 7.46 4.67 5.85
C GLY A 48 6.52 3.48 5.66
N PHE A 49 6.01 3.28 4.46
CA PHE A 49 5.19 2.12 4.11
C PHE A 49 5.98 0.81 4.23
N ARG A 50 7.22 0.76 3.70
CA ARG A 50 8.10 -0.41 3.82
C ARG A 50 8.43 -0.73 5.27
N GLN A 51 8.83 0.28 6.04
CA GLN A 51 9.10 0.11 7.47
C GLN A 51 7.87 -0.36 8.25
N TRP A 52 6.69 0.08 7.85
CA TRP A 52 5.44 -0.39 8.45
C TRP A 52 5.14 -1.85 8.12
N LEU A 53 5.39 -2.30 6.88
CA LEU A 53 5.22 -3.71 6.49
C LEU A 53 6.13 -4.66 7.26
N ASP A 54 7.35 -4.22 7.58
CA ASP A 54 8.33 -5.00 8.34
C ASP A 54 7.97 -5.12 9.85
N ASN A 55 6.93 -4.42 10.33
CA ASN A 55 6.55 -4.30 11.75
C ASN A 55 5.18 -4.87 12.11
#